data_AF-A0A1Y3V8Q8-F1
#
_entry.id   AF-A0A1Y3V8Q8-F1
#
_cell.length_a   1.000
_cell.length_b   1.000
_cell.length_c   1.000
_cell.angle_alpha   90.00
_cell.angle_beta   90.00
_cell.angle_gamma   90.00
#
_symmetry.space_group_name_H-M   'P 1'
#
loop_
_entity.id
_entity.type
_entity.pdbx_description
1 polymer ?
#
loop_
_entity_poly.entity_id
_entity_poly.type
_entity_poly.pdbx_seq_one_letter_code
_entity_poly.pdbx_strand_id
1 'polypeptide(L)'
;MKTLNEKVAETVKSNNATMGNVEELTKVLKQEEKELERLTKRNADEAVIAAQQNVVDSAKAKLEQAQEFEKESNENIGNDFLTFSVVNEETGARTEQKKKIAFVKHNRPVNSKKVDRFIALIAANKYEKAFPIIVVEATKLIEAGYTVTDIKGRELTKEEAADYLVILDGQHRCTAFAKLVATGKYTETIPNVYMRDIENVGEYLVDINNVGSSWDKKDRLVVASLTSNDELFQNVAELLNEGFNPTTAMLIYTGKSLSDNQVNKALKGEEIALPKGAEINIERGNKFITLCKAAKMDVSFITKRYFIRGFNKCADRIGEEKAFMALDKLKYMELTDEKLKQVKDEADFKIMLDEALKA
;
A
#
# COMPACT_ATOMS: atom_id res chain seq x y z
N MET A 1 -11.86 18.64 -40.66
CA MET A 1 -12.67 18.57 -39.43
C MET A 1 -12.39 17.24 -38.77
N LYS A 2 -11.72 17.21 -37.61
CA LYS A 2 -11.54 15.97 -36.85
C LYS A 2 -12.90 15.50 -36.32
N THR A 3 -13.15 14.20 -36.39
CA THR A 3 -14.39 13.57 -35.93
C THR A 3 -14.56 13.75 -34.41
N LEU A 4 -15.79 13.69 -33.91
CA LEU A 4 -16.08 13.83 -32.48
C LEU A 4 -15.29 12.81 -31.63
N ASN A 5 -15.06 11.61 -32.18
CA ASN A 5 -14.24 10.56 -31.56
C ASN A 5 -12.74 10.91 -31.52
N GLU A 6 -12.20 11.57 -32.54
CA GLU A 6 -10.80 12.06 -32.53
C GLU A 6 -10.61 13.22 -31.56
N LYS A 7 -11.63 14.08 -31.40
CA LYS A 7 -11.61 15.15 -30.40
C LYS A 7 -11.66 14.60 -28.98
N VAL A 8 -12.51 13.60 -28.70
CA VAL A 8 -12.55 12.94 -27.39
C VAL A 8 -11.25 12.18 -27.11
N ALA A 9 -10.67 11.51 -28.11
CA ALA A 9 -9.37 10.86 -27.98
C ALA A 9 -8.20 11.86 -27.79
N GLU A 10 -8.26 13.06 -28.37
CA GLU A 10 -7.29 14.13 -28.11
C GLU A 10 -7.45 14.77 -26.72
N THR A 11 -8.67 14.98 -26.25
CA THR A 11 -8.93 15.51 -24.89
C THR A 11 -8.50 14.50 -23.81
N VAL A 12 -8.66 13.19 -24.05
CA VAL A 12 -8.17 12.14 -23.15
C VAL A 12 -6.64 11.99 -23.25
N LYS A 13 -6.05 12.15 -24.44
CA LYS A 13 -4.59 12.16 -24.62
C LYS A 13 -3.90 13.36 -23.98
N SER A 14 -4.49 14.56 -23.97
CA SER A 14 -3.82 15.73 -23.36
C SER A 14 -3.94 15.78 -21.84
N ASN A 15 -5.01 15.20 -21.26
CA ASN A 15 -5.25 15.32 -19.82
C ASN A 15 -4.62 14.19 -19.00
N ASN A 16 -4.38 13.00 -19.58
CA ASN A 16 -3.88 11.84 -18.82
C ASN A 16 -2.43 11.43 -19.15
N ALA A 17 -1.78 11.99 -20.17
CA ALA A 17 -0.46 11.54 -20.63
C ALA A 17 0.71 11.84 -19.66
N THR A 18 0.48 12.54 -18.55
CA THR A 18 1.53 12.88 -17.58
C THR A 18 1.05 12.81 -16.13
N MET A 19 0.24 11.82 -15.77
CA MET A 19 -0.06 11.57 -14.35
C MET A 19 1.17 10.91 -13.71
N GLY A 20 2.10 11.75 -13.25
CA GLY A 20 3.22 11.34 -12.41
C GLY A 20 2.75 11.08 -10.98
N ASN A 21 3.55 10.32 -10.23
CA ASN A 21 3.32 10.10 -8.81
C ASN A 21 3.43 11.44 -8.04
N VAL A 22 2.46 11.74 -7.17
CA VAL A 22 2.40 13.01 -6.40
C VAL A 22 3.66 13.26 -5.56
N GLU A 23 4.26 12.22 -4.97
CA GLU A 23 5.51 12.31 -4.20
C GLU A 23 6.69 12.74 -5.10
N GLU A 24 6.78 12.18 -6.30
CA GLU A 24 7.82 12.52 -7.28
C GLU A 24 7.62 13.94 -7.84
N LEU A 25 6.39 14.30 -8.22
CA LEU A 25 6.06 15.63 -8.71
C LEU A 25 6.32 16.72 -7.65
N THR A 26 6.05 16.42 -6.38
CA THR A 26 6.37 17.33 -5.25
C THR A 26 7.88 17.54 -5.13
N LYS A 27 8.70 16.50 -5.35
CA LYS A 27 10.16 16.62 -5.33
C LYS A 27 10.67 17.44 -6.52
N VAL A 28 10.10 17.22 -7.71
CA VAL A 28 10.42 18.00 -8.91
C VAL A 28 10.10 19.47 -8.68
N LEU A 29 8.89 19.81 -8.23
CA LEU A 29 8.49 21.20 -7.97
C LEU A 29 9.48 21.88 -7.00
N LYS A 30 9.79 21.23 -5.87
CA LYS A 30 10.77 21.76 -4.90
C LYS A 30 12.16 21.96 -5.48
N GLN A 31 12.56 21.13 -6.45
CA GLN A 31 13.85 21.27 -7.12
C GLN A 31 13.85 22.46 -8.09
N GLU A 32 12.79 22.60 -8.88
CA GLU A 32 12.64 23.71 -9.83
C GLU A 32 12.49 25.07 -9.12
N GLU A 33 11.78 25.12 -8.00
CA GLU A 33 11.66 26.32 -7.14
C GLU A 33 13.02 26.74 -6.57
N LYS A 34 13.83 25.78 -6.11
CA LYS A 34 15.19 26.06 -5.62
C LYS A 34 16.11 26.58 -6.71
N GLU A 35 16.01 26.05 -7.92
CA GLU A 35 16.82 26.53 -9.04
C GLU A 35 16.39 27.94 -9.46
N LEU A 36 15.08 28.22 -9.48
CA LEU A 36 14.57 29.58 -9.70
C LEU A 36 15.12 30.56 -8.65
N GLU A 37 15.04 30.23 -7.36
CA GLU A 37 15.63 31.06 -6.30
C GLU A 37 17.13 31.30 -6.52
N ARG A 38 17.86 30.28 -6.96
CA ARG A 38 19.29 30.36 -7.20
C ARG A 38 19.63 31.28 -8.37
N LEU A 39 18.87 31.19 -9.47
CA LEU A 39 19.03 32.07 -10.63
C LEU A 39 18.75 33.53 -10.26
N THR A 40 17.68 33.77 -9.50
CA THR A 40 17.34 35.10 -8.98
C THR A 40 18.44 35.65 -8.07
N LYS A 41 18.96 34.85 -7.13
CA LYS A 41 20.06 35.26 -6.23
C LYS A 41 21.37 35.57 -6.96
N ARG A 42 21.57 35.03 -8.16
CA ARG A 42 22.77 35.23 -8.98
C ARG A 42 22.65 36.38 -9.97
N ASN A 43 21.51 37.09 -10.01
CA ASN A 43 21.17 38.06 -11.05
C ASN A 43 21.43 37.47 -12.46
N ALA A 44 20.93 36.24 -12.69
CA ALA A 44 20.90 35.68 -14.03
C ALA A 44 20.09 36.57 -14.98
N ASP A 45 20.30 36.39 -16.28
CA ASP A 45 19.57 37.12 -17.31
C ASP A 45 18.03 36.99 -17.13
N GLU A 46 17.30 38.08 -17.33
CA GLU A 46 15.85 38.13 -17.12
C GLU A 46 15.10 37.09 -17.96
N ALA A 47 15.55 36.81 -19.19
CA ALA A 47 14.93 35.80 -20.04
C ALA A 47 15.15 34.39 -19.48
N VAL A 48 16.28 34.13 -18.83
CA VAL A 48 16.58 32.83 -18.19
C VAL A 48 15.70 32.63 -16.94
N ILE A 49 15.52 33.68 -16.14
CA ILE A 49 14.62 33.63 -14.97
C ILE A 49 13.17 33.40 -15.43
N ALA A 50 12.71 34.12 -16.46
CA ALA A 50 11.38 33.94 -17.02
C ALA A 50 11.16 32.53 -17.57
N ALA A 51 12.16 31.96 -18.26
CA ALA A 51 12.10 30.58 -18.73
C ALA A 51 11.99 29.58 -17.57
N GLN A 52 12.76 29.76 -16.49
CA GLN A 52 12.66 28.90 -15.31
C GLN A 52 11.33 29.05 -14.57
N GLN A 53 10.77 30.27 -14.49
CA GLN A 53 9.44 30.47 -13.92
C GLN A 53 8.38 29.66 -14.67
N ASN A 54 8.43 29.63 -16.01
CA ASN A 54 7.51 28.80 -16.80
C ASN A 54 7.66 27.30 -16.49
N VAL A 55 8.87 26.82 -16.19
CA VAL A 55 9.10 25.43 -15.77
C VAL A 55 8.46 25.15 -14.42
N VAL A 56 8.61 26.06 -13.45
CA VAL A 56 7.97 25.98 -12.12
C VAL A 56 6.45 25.97 -12.26
N ASP A 57 5.88 26.87 -13.07
CA ASP A 57 4.44 26.95 -13.28
C ASP A 57 3.89 25.67 -13.93
N SER A 58 4.62 25.11 -14.91
CA SER A 58 4.28 23.82 -15.52
C SER A 58 4.34 22.66 -14.51
N ALA A 59 5.36 22.62 -13.66
CA ALA A 59 5.50 21.60 -12.61
C ALA A 59 4.37 21.71 -11.58
N LYS A 60 3.99 22.93 -11.20
CA LYS A 60 2.87 23.19 -10.27
C LYS A 60 1.53 22.74 -10.85
N ALA A 61 1.25 23.09 -12.10
CA ALA A 61 0.02 22.65 -12.78
C ALA A 61 -0.09 21.13 -12.87
N LYS A 62 1.02 20.43 -13.16
CA LYS A 62 1.05 18.95 -13.17
C LYS A 62 0.80 18.35 -11.79
N LEU A 63 1.37 18.94 -10.74
CA LEU A 63 1.15 18.50 -9.36
C LEU A 63 -0.31 18.65 -8.96
N GLU A 64 -0.93 19.79 -9.27
CA GLU A 64 -2.34 20.06 -8.97
C GLU A 64 -3.27 19.07 -9.68
N GLN A 65 -3.04 18.80 -10.98
CA GLN A 65 -3.79 17.79 -11.72
C GLN A 65 -3.64 16.38 -11.12
N ALA A 66 -2.44 15.99 -10.71
CA ALA A 66 -2.20 14.69 -10.09
C ALA A 66 -2.90 14.56 -8.72
N GLN A 67 -2.92 15.63 -7.92
CA GLN A 67 -3.62 15.69 -6.64
C GLN A 67 -5.14 15.62 -6.81
N GLU A 68 -5.69 16.34 -7.80
CA GLU A 68 -7.12 16.29 -8.13
C GLU A 68 -7.52 14.88 -8.59
N PHE A 69 -6.73 14.27 -9.48
CA PHE A 69 -6.94 12.88 -9.90
C PHE A 69 -6.91 11.91 -8.73
N GLU A 70 -5.91 12.01 -7.84
CA GLU A 70 -5.79 11.12 -6.68
C GLU A 70 -6.99 11.26 -5.75
N LYS A 71 -7.43 12.50 -5.50
CA LYS A 71 -8.62 12.78 -4.71
C LYS A 71 -9.89 12.19 -5.33
N GLU A 72 -10.19 12.55 -6.58
CA GLU A 72 -11.38 12.12 -7.30
C GLU A 72 -11.43 10.59 -7.43
N SER A 73 -10.31 9.97 -7.83
CA SER A 73 -10.24 8.52 -7.98
C SER A 73 -10.40 7.79 -6.65
N ASN A 74 -9.76 8.24 -5.56
CA ASN A 74 -9.86 7.57 -4.27
C ASN A 74 -11.26 7.73 -3.62
N GLU A 75 -11.94 8.87 -3.83
CA GLU A 75 -13.32 9.07 -3.36
C GLU A 75 -14.29 8.08 -4.04
N ASN A 76 -14.15 7.92 -5.36
CA ASN A 76 -15.11 7.19 -6.19
C ASN A 76 -14.76 5.72 -6.45
N ILE A 77 -13.54 5.26 -6.14
CA ILE A 77 -13.09 3.90 -6.45
C ILE A 77 -14.01 2.84 -5.81
N GLY A 78 -14.39 1.83 -6.60
CA GLY A 78 -15.25 0.72 -6.15
C GLY A 78 -16.76 1.01 -6.11
N ASN A 79 -17.17 2.24 -6.38
CA ASN A 79 -18.60 2.58 -6.43
C ASN A 79 -19.26 1.95 -7.67
N ASP A 80 -18.61 2.07 -8.82
CA ASP A 80 -19.12 1.62 -10.12
C ASP A 80 -18.63 0.22 -10.54
N PHE A 81 -19.38 -0.38 -11.46
CA PHE A 81 -18.99 -1.63 -12.13
C PHE A 81 -17.93 -1.37 -13.20
N LEU A 82 -16.98 -2.30 -13.31
CA LEU A 82 -15.99 -2.34 -14.37
C LEU A 82 -16.38 -3.41 -15.39
N THR A 83 -16.08 -3.15 -16.67
CA THR A 83 -16.26 -4.14 -17.74
C THR A 83 -14.97 -4.96 -17.88
N PHE A 84 -15.08 -6.28 -17.79
CA PHE A 84 -13.98 -7.24 -17.94
C PHE A 84 -14.17 -8.03 -19.23
N SER A 85 -13.12 -8.13 -20.06
CA SER A 85 -13.07 -9.03 -21.21
C SER A 85 -12.56 -10.40 -20.75
N VAL A 86 -13.50 -11.26 -20.38
CA VAL A 86 -13.23 -12.62 -19.89
C VAL A 86 -12.98 -13.54 -21.08
N VAL A 87 -11.86 -14.24 -21.05
CA VAL A 87 -11.41 -15.21 -22.06
C VAL A 87 -11.79 -16.61 -21.57
N ASN A 88 -12.51 -17.35 -22.41
CA ASN A 88 -12.68 -18.78 -22.23
C ASN A 88 -11.41 -19.49 -22.72
N GLU A 89 -10.75 -20.26 -21.85
CA GLU A 89 -9.45 -20.87 -22.17
C GLU A 89 -9.51 -21.96 -23.22
N GLU A 90 -10.58 -22.74 -23.24
CA GLU A 90 -10.73 -23.86 -24.16
C GLU A 90 -10.99 -23.38 -25.61
N THR A 91 -11.77 -22.31 -25.75
CA THR A 91 -12.26 -21.83 -27.04
C THR A 91 -11.57 -20.55 -27.52
N GLY A 92 -10.89 -19.82 -26.63
CA GLY A 92 -10.37 -18.48 -26.88
C GLY A 92 -11.45 -17.39 -27.02
N ALA A 93 -12.73 -17.74 -26.88
CA ALA A 93 -13.84 -16.81 -27.02
C ALA A 93 -13.82 -15.75 -25.90
N ARG A 94 -14.23 -14.52 -26.23
CA ARG A 94 -14.26 -13.39 -25.29
C ARG A 94 -15.69 -12.99 -24.99
N THR A 95 -15.99 -12.82 -23.70
CA THR A 95 -17.27 -12.30 -23.21
C THR A 95 -17.03 -11.11 -22.30
N GLU A 96 -17.88 -10.09 -22.40
CA GLU A 96 -17.84 -8.95 -21.48
C GLU A 96 -18.66 -9.25 -20.23
N GLN A 97 -18.08 -9.03 -19.06
CA GLN A 97 -18.77 -9.12 -17.78
C GLN A 97 -18.63 -7.81 -17.00
N LYS A 98 -19.73 -7.34 -16.42
CA LYS A 98 -19.74 -6.17 -15.53
C LYS A 98 -19.67 -6.63 -14.09
N LYS A 99 -18.57 -6.34 -13.40
CA LYS A 99 -18.32 -6.75 -12.02
C LYS A 99 -17.56 -5.65 -11.27
N LYS A 100 -17.53 -5.73 -9.95
CA LYS A 100 -16.68 -4.92 -9.07
C LYS A 100 -15.40 -5.71 -8.72
N ILE A 101 -14.38 -4.99 -8.26
CA ILE A 101 -13.09 -5.58 -7.84
C ILE A 101 -13.12 -5.90 -6.36
N ALA A 102 -12.70 -7.11 -6.03
CA ALA A 102 -12.42 -7.58 -4.68
C ALA A 102 -11.02 -8.20 -4.57
N PHE A 103 -10.58 -8.34 -3.32
CA PHE A 103 -9.33 -9.00 -2.97
C PHE A 103 -9.55 -9.97 -1.82
N VAL A 104 -8.74 -11.02 -1.74
CA VAL A 104 -8.65 -11.84 -0.53
C VAL A 104 -7.96 -11.00 0.55
N LYS A 105 -8.55 -10.95 1.76
CA LYS A 105 -7.94 -10.26 2.90
C LYS A 105 -6.56 -10.86 3.17
N HIS A 106 -5.56 -10.04 3.43
CA HIS A 106 -4.16 -10.47 3.60
C HIS A 106 -3.51 -11.12 2.36
N ASN A 107 -4.00 -10.85 1.15
CA ASN A 107 -3.23 -11.07 -0.08
C ASN A 107 -2.09 -10.02 -0.21
N ARG A 108 -1.23 -10.19 -1.23
CA ARG A 108 -0.13 -9.28 -1.56
C ARG A 108 -0.59 -7.80 -1.58
N PRO A 109 0.06 -6.91 -0.81
CA PRO A 109 -0.32 -5.49 -0.81
C PRO A 109 -0.17 -4.82 -2.18
N VAL A 110 -1.13 -3.96 -2.53
CA VAL A 110 -1.05 -3.15 -3.75
C VAL A 110 -0.05 -1.99 -3.55
N ASN A 111 0.98 -1.93 -4.38
CA ASN A 111 1.97 -0.86 -4.34
C ASN A 111 1.51 0.34 -5.18
N SER A 112 1.31 1.50 -4.53
CA SER A 112 0.85 2.74 -5.18
C SER A 112 1.75 3.18 -6.34
N LYS A 113 3.07 3.12 -6.19
CA LYS A 113 4.02 3.50 -7.27
C LYS A 113 3.90 2.60 -8.49
N LYS A 114 3.63 1.32 -8.30
CA LYS A 114 3.36 0.39 -9.41
C LYS A 114 2.02 0.72 -10.08
N VAL A 115 0.99 1.04 -9.29
CA VAL A 115 -0.31 1.48 -9.80
C VAL A 115 -0.16 2.73 -10.66
N ASP A 116 0.54 3.77 -10.19
CA ASP A 116 0.74 5.02 -10.93
C ASP A 116 1.45 4.79 -12.26
N ARG A 117 2.43 3.88 -12.31
CA ARG A 117 3.08 3.48 -13.57
C ARG A 117 2.11 2.80 -14.53
N PHE A 118 1.23 1.94 -14.04
CA PHE A 118 0.20 1.34 -14.89
C PHE A 118 -0.83 2.36 -15.36
N ILE A 119 -1.24 3.28 -14.50
CA ILE A 119 -2.11 4.40 -14.86
C ILE A 119 -1.50 5.19 -16.02
N ALA A 120 -0.22 5.56 -15.93
CA ALA A 120 0.49 6.27 -16.99
C ALA A 120 0.56 5.46 -18.30
N LEU A 121 0.82 4.15 -18.23
CA LEU A 121 0.83 3.27 -19.41
C LEU A 121 -0.54 3.15 -20.07
N ILE A 122 -1.60 2.96 -19.26
CA ILE A 122 -2.98 2.82 -19.74
C ILE A 122 -3.44 4.14 -20.37
N ALA A 123 -3.25 5.26 -19.67
CA ALA A 123 -3.57 6.60 -20.17
C ALA A 123 -2.86 6.95 -21.49
N ALA A 124 -1.61 6.52 -21.65
CA ALA A 124 -0.85 6.71 -22.87
C ALA A 124 -1.21 5.72 -24.00
N ASN A 125 -2.20 4.82 -23.78
CA ASN A 125 -2.54 3.71 -24.66
C ASN A 125 -1.32 2.83 -25.03
N LYS A 126 -0.42 2.65 -24.07
CA LYS A 126 0.80 1.82 -24.16
C LYS A 126 0.72 0.56 -23.30
N TYR A 127 -0.42 0.32 -22.64
CA TYR A 127 -0.64 -0.89 -21.87
C TYR A 127 -0.73 -2.10 -22.82
N GLU A 128 0.11 -3.10 -22.58
CA GLU A 128 0.09 -4.35 -23.34
C GLU A 128 -1.13 -5.19 -22.94
N LYS A 129 -2.12 -5.23 -23.84
CA LYS A 129 -3.40 -5.92 -23.62
C LYS A 129 -3.24 -7.44 -23.58
N ALA A 130 -2.09 -7.99 -23.99
CA ALA A 130 -1.79 -9.42 -23.90
C ALA A 130 -1.43 -9.90 -22.50
N PHE A 131 -1.18 -9.02 -21.51
CA PHE A 131 -0.87 -9.47 -20.16
C PHE A 131 -2.11 -10.05 -19.45
N PRO A 132 -2.05 -11.28 -18.91
CA PRO A 132 -3.21 -11.94 -18.32
C PRO A 132 -3.56 -11.36 -16.95
N ILE A 133 -4.85 -11.24 -16.68
CA ILE A 133 -5.40 -10.96 -15.34
C ILE A 133 -6.13 -12.22 -14.90
N ILE A 134 -5.81 -12.74 -13.72
CA ILE A 134 -6.42 -13.97 -13.23
C ILE A 134 -7.39 -13.65 -12.10
N VAL A 135 -8.62 -14.16 -12.22
CA VAL A 135 -9.72 -13.86 -11.30
C VAL A 135 -10.47 -15.12 -10.90
N VAL A 136 -11.23 -15.00 -9.81
CA VAL A 136 -12.20 -16.00 -9.33
C VAL A 136 -13.46 -15.27 -8.84
N GLU A 137 -14.60 -15.94 -8.87
CA GLU A 137 -15.85 -15.39 -8.32
C GLU A 137 -15.74 -15.22 -6.80
N ALA A 138 -16.20 -14.08 -6.28
CA ALA A 138 -16.13 -13.83 -4.83
C ALA A 138 -17.02 -14.79 -4.02
N THR A 139 -18.15 -15.22 -4.59
CA THR A 139 -19.07 -16.21 -3.99
C THR A 139 -18.32 -17.50 -3.63
N LYS A 140 -17.55 -18.06 -4.57
CA LYS A 140 -16.77 -19.28 -4.37
C LYS A 140 -15.76 -19.15 -3.22
N LEU A 141 -15.09 -18.00 -3.11
CA LEU A 141 -14.10 -17.79 -2.05
C LEU A 141 -14.73 -17.66 -0.67
N ILE A 142 -15.84 -16.94 -0.57
CA ILE A 142 -16.56 -16.79 0.70
C ILE A 142 -17.16 -18.14 1.13
N GLU A 143 -17.66 -18.95 0.19
CA GLU A 143 -18.11 -20.32 0.46
C GLU A 143 -16.97 -21.24 0.93
N ALA A 144 -15.77 -21.07 0.38
CA ALA A 144 -14.56 -21.76 0.82
C ALA A 144 -13.97 -21.22 2.14
N GLY A 145 -14.61 -20.23 2.78
CA GLY A 145 -14.22 -19.70 4.10
C GLY A 145 -13.18 -18.58 4.06
N TYR A 146 -12.83 -18.05 2.89
CA TYR A 146 -11.94 -16.90 2.80
C TYR A 146 -12.67 -15.60 3.11
N THR A 147 -12.00 -14.70 3.85
CA THR A 147 -12.45 -13.32 3.98
C THR A 147 -12.09 -12.54 2.72
N VAL A 148 -13.11 -11.96 2.08
CA VAL A 148 -12.97 -11.15 0.86
C VAL A 148 -13.31 -9.71 1.18
N THR A 149 -12.50 -8.77 0.68
CA THR A 149 -12.74 -7.33 0.83
C THR A 149 -12.94 -6.66 -0.52
N ASP A 150 -13.73 -5.58 -0.55
CA ASP A 150 -13.75 -4.69 -1.70
C ASP A 150 -12.40 -3.95 -1.87
N ILE A 151 -12.30 -3.15 -2.94
CA ILE A 151 -11.11 -2.36 -3.24
C ILE A 151 -10.75 -1.31 -2.18
N LYS A 152 -11.68 -0.95 -1.28
CA LYS A 152 -11.49 -0.04 -0.15
C LYS A 152 -11.15 -0.78 1.15
N GLY A 153 -11.12 -2.12 1.13
CA GLY A 153 -10.77 -2.95 2.28
C GLY A 153 -11.95 -3.32 3.18
N ARG A 154 -13.20 -3.01 2.78
CA ARG A 154 -14.39 -3.42 3.52
C ARG A 154 -14.71 -4.88 3.23
N GLU A 155 -14.94 -5.68 4.26
CA GLU A 155 -15.34 -7.08 4.11
C GLU A 155 -16.70 -7.20 3.41
N LEU A 156 -16.79 -8.13 2.47
CA LEU A 156 -18.00 -8.40 1.68
C LEU A 156 -18.87 -9.45 2.38
N THR A 157 -20.19 -9.28 2.27
CA THR A 157 -21.14 -10.33 2.67
C THR A 157 -21.38 -11.33 1.52
N LYS A 158 -22.02 -12.46 1.83
CA LYS A 158 -22.38 -13.47 0.82
C LYS A 158 -23.34 -12.91 -0.23
N GLU A 159 -24.23 -12.01 0.17
CA GLU A 159 -25.25 -11.40 -0.69
C GLU A 159 -24.62 -10.43 -1.70
N GLU A 160 -23.58 -9.69 -1.30
CA GLU A 160 -22.87 -8.76 -2.17
C GLU A 160 -21.93 -9.48 -3.16
N ALA A 161 -21.45 -10.68 -2.80
CA ALA A 161 -20.36 -11.37 -3.48
C ALA A 161 -20.64 -11.65 -4.98
N ALA A 162 -21.90 -11.82 -5.38
CA ALA A 162 -22.27 -12.06 -6.75
C ALA A 162 -21.83 -10.93 -7.69
N ASP A 163 -21.71 -9.70 -7.21
CA ASP A 163 -21.31 -8.55 -8.02
C ASP A 163 -19.79 -8.40 -8.18
N TYR A 164 -18.98 -9.24 -7.51
CA TYR A 164 -17.53 -9.05 -7.40
C TYR A 164 -16.72 -10.17 -8.05
N LEU A 165 -15.61 -9.78 -8.67
CA LEU A 165 -14.51 -10.67 -9.04
C LEU A 165 -13.33 -10.43 -8.11
N VAL A 166 -12.77 -11.51 -7.57
CA VAL A 166 -11.57 -11.47 -6.75
C VAL A 166 -10.35 -11.58 -7.65
N ILE A 167 -9.46 -10.58 -7.58
CA ILE A 167 -8.25 -10.54 -8.40
C ILE A 167 -7.15 -11.34 -7.70
N LEU A 168 -6.70 -12.42 -8.35
CA LEU A 168 -5.62 -13.27 -7.85
C LEU A 168 -4.26 -12.81 -8.39
N ASP A 169 -4.18 -12.56 -9.70
CA ASP A 169 -3.06 -11.89 -10.35
C ASP A 169 -3.59 -10.72 -11.20
N GLY A 170 -2.86 -9.61 -11.17
CA GLY A 170 -3.23 -8.38 -11.84
C GLY A 170 -3.67 -7.27 -10.89
N GLN A 171 -3.48 -7.41 -9.58
CA GLN A 171 -3.98 -6.47 -8.57
C GLN A 171 -3.60 -5.01 -8.88
N HIS A 172 -2.32 -4.71 -9.11
CA HIS A 172 -1.85 -3.36 -9.49
C HIS A 172 -2.50 -2.83 -10.77
N ARG A 173 -2.71 -3.71 -11.75
CA ARG A 173 -3.28 -3.37 -13.06
C ARG A 173 -4.77 -3.07 -12.92
N CYS A 174 -5.51 -3.95 -12.24
CA CYS A 174 -6.93 -3.76 -11.95
C CYS A 174 -7.19 -2.51 -11.11
N THR A 175 -6.36 -2.23 -10.10
CA THR A 175 -6.47 -0.98 -9.34
C THR A 175 -6.21 0.26 -10.20
N ALA A 176 -5.27 0.21 -11.15
CA ALA A 176 -5.02 1.30 -12.08
C ALA A 176 -6.24 1.56 -12.99
N PHE A 177 -6.83 0.51 -13.57
CA PHE A 177 -8.08 0.61 -14.32
C PHE A 177 -9.21 1.18 -13.46
N ALA A 178 -9.37 0.70 -12.23
CA ALA A 178 -10.40 1.16 -11.31
C ALA A 178 -10.27 2.65 -10.97
N LYS A 179 -9.05 3.12 -10.70
CA LYS A 179 -8.79 4.55 -10.47
C LYS A 179 -9.13 5.41 -11.68
N LEU A 180 -8.79 4.95 -12.89
CA LEU A 180 -9.12 5.66 -14.12
C LEU A 180 -10.64 5.73 -14.34
N VAL A 181 -11.35 4.62 -14.18
CA VAL A 181 -12.82 4.56 -14.32
C VAL A 181 -13.50 5.45 -13.27
N ALA A 182 -12.99 5.47 -12.04
CA ALA A 182 -13.54 6.27 -10.94
C ALA A 182 -13.54 7.80 -11.18
N THR A 183 -12.76 8.29 -12.16
CA THR A 183 -12.81 9.70 -12.59
C THR A 183 -13.94 10.02 -13.56
N GLY A 184 -14.71 9.02 -14.00
CA GLY A 184 -15.73 9.15 -15.05
C GLY A 184 -15.19 9.45 -16.45
N LYS A 185 -13.87 9.62 -16.61
CA LYS A 185 -13.21 10.00 -17.87
C LYS A 185 -12.73 8.80 -18.68
N TYR A 186 -12.72 7.60 -18.09
CA TYR A 186 -12.24 6.37 -18.72
C TYR A 186 -13.30 5.28 -18.66
N THR A 187 -13.57 4.63 -19.79
CA THR A 187 -14.64 3.64 -19.93
C THR A 187 -14.20 2.36 -20.64
N GLU A 188 -12.90 2.19 -20.88
CA GLU A 188 -12.44 1.00 -21.61
C GLU A 188 -12.52 -0.26 -20.74
N THR A 189 -12.71 -1.38 -21.43
CA THR A 189 -12.78 -2.72 -20.88
C THR A 189 -11.42 -3.20 -20.39
N ILE A 190 -11.37 -3.81 -19.20
CA ILE A 190 -10.19 -4.51 -18.68
C ILE A 190 -9.93 -5.74 -19.56
N PRO A 191 -8.80 -5.79 -20.28
CA PRO A 191 -8.56 -6.83 -21.28
C PRO A 191 -8.01 -8.12 -20.67
N ASN A 192 -8.20 -9.24 -21.38
CA ASN A 192 -7.45 -10.48 -21.20
C ASN A 192 -7.55 -11.08 -19.78
N VAL A 193 -8.79 -11.22 -19.32
CA VAL A 193 -9.14 -11.70 -17.99
C VAL A 193 -9.45 -13.19 -18.07
N TYR A 194 -8.86 -13.99 -17.21
CA TYR A 194 -9.08 -15.45 -17.14
C TYR A 194 -9.72 -15.80 -15.81
N MET A 195 -10.85 -16.47 -15.87
CA MET A 195 -11.54 -17.00 -14.70
C MET A 195 -10.93 -18.37 -14.36
N ARG A 196 -10.55 -18.57 -13.10
CA ARG A 196 -10.06 -19.86 -12.60
C ARG A 196 -11.02 -20.45 -11.58
N ASP A 197 -11.09 -21.78 -11.57
CA ASP A 197 -11.64 -22.55 -10.47
C ASP A 197 -10.46 -23.09 -9.66
N ILE A 198 -10.33 -22.68 -8.40
CA ILE A 198 -9.16 -22.96 -7.57
C ILE A 198 -9.63 -23.49 -6.23
N GLU A 199 -9.20 -24.70 -5.89
CA GLU A 199 -9.55 -25.35 -4.62
C GLU A 199 -8.80 -24.72 -3.44
N ASN A 200 -7.48 -24.50 -3.58
CA ASN A 200 -6.64 -23.87 -2.55
C ASN A 200 -6.04 -22.55 -3.05
N VAL A 201 -6.71 -21.44 -2.74
CA VAL A 201 -6.31 -20.11 -3.19
C VAL A 201 -5.02 -19.65 -2.49
N GLY A 202 -4.79 -20.07 -1.24
CA GLY A 202 -3.57 -19.74 -0.51
C GLY A 202 -2.33 -20.30 -1.20
N GLU A 203 -2.35 -21.61 -1.49
CA GLU A 203 -1.26 -22.30 -2.20
C GLU A 203 -1.04 -21.73 -3.61
N TYR A 204 -2.13 -21.52 -4.37
CA TYR A 204 -2.04 -20.91 -5.70
C TYR A 204 -1.41 -19.51 -5.68
N LEU A 205 -1.82 -18.65 -4.73
CA LEU A 205 -1.23 -17.33 -4.57
C LEU A 205 0.25 -17.43 -4.21
N VAL A 206 0.64 -18.39 -3.35
CA VAL A 206 2.05 -18.63 -3.04
C VAL A 206 2.82 -19.07 -4.27
N ASP A 207 2.31 -20.02 -5.05
CA ASP A 207 2.97 -20.57 -6.24
C ASP A 207 3.17 -19.53 -7.34
N ILE A 208 2.11 -18.82 -7.73
CA ILE A 208 2.21 -17.79 -8.78
C ILE A 208 3.19 -16.70 -8.40
N ASN A 209 3.08 -16.22 -7.16
CA ASN A 209 3.94 -15.15 -6.74
C ASN A 209 5.39 -15.67 -6.58
N ASN A 210 5.63 -16.92 -6.13
CA ASN A 210 6.99 -17.50 -6.00
C ASN A 210 7.70 -17.60 -7.35
N VAL A 211 6.95 -17.90 -8.43
CA VAL A 211 7.48 -17.97 -9.80
C VAL A 211 7.62 -16.58 -10.42
N GLY A 212 6.76 -15.61 -10.07
CA GLY A 212 6.72 -14.26 -10.64
C GLY A 212 7.31 -13.16 -9.75
N SER A 213 8.49 -12.64 -10.10
CA SER A 213 9.25 -11.57 -9.40
C SER A 213 9.57 -11.87 -7.92
N SER A 214 10.84 -11.76 -7.53
CA SER A 214 11.27 -11.99 -6.13
C SER A 214 10.45 -11.17 -5.14
N TRP A 215 9.78 -11.85 -4.20
CA TRP A 215 9.01 -11.21 -3.14
C TRP A 215 9.95 -10.45 -2.20
N ASP A 216 9.50 -9.29 -1.74
CA ASP A 216 10.12 -8.71 -0.56
C ASP A 216 9.63 -9.41 0.72
N LYS A 217 10.20 -9.05 1.87
CA LYS A 217 9.81 -9.65 3.16
C LYS A 217 8.38 -9.25 3.58
N LYS A 218 7.88 -8.10 3.14
CA LYS A 218 6.53 -7.62 3.44
C LYS A 218 5.51 -8.53 2.78
N ASP A 219 5.66 -8.73 1.47
CA ASP A 219 4.80 -9.61 0.68
C ASP A 219 4.69 -10.98 1.37
N ARG A 220 5.83 -11.54 1.79
CA ARG A 220 5.91 -12.90 2.37
C ARG A 220 5.22 -13.01 3.72
N LEU A 221 5.38 -12.01 4.59
CA LEU A 221 4.73 -12.01 5.90
C LEU A 221 3.22 -11.81 5.81
N VAL A 222 2.75 -11.01 4.85
CA VAL A 222 1.31 -10.79 4.66
C VAL A 222 0.64 -12.10 4.20
N VAL A 223 1.18 -12.78 3.19
CA VAL A 223 0.61 -14.06 2.71
C VAL A 223 0.81 -15.21 3.69
N ALA A 224 1.83 -15.16 4.56
CA ALA A 224 1.97 -16.12 5.65
C ALA A 224 0.73 -16.15 6.55
N SER A 225 0.05 -15.02 6.75
CA SER A 225 -1.20 -14.98 7.53
C SER A 225 -2.35 -15.75 6.86
N LEU A 226 -2.40 -15.76 5.52
CA LEU A 226 -3.38 -16.54 4.76
C LEU A 226 -3.14 -18.04 4.82
N THR A 227 -1.87 -18.43 4.73
CA THR A 227 -1.47 -19.83 4.57
C THR A 227 -1.35 -20.57 5.89
N SER A 228 -0.95 -19.87 6.96
CA SER A 228 -0.87 -20.45 8.31
C SER A 228 -2.13 -20.26 9.15
N ASN A 229 -2.96 -19.25 8.84
CA ASN A 229 -4.07 -18.80 9.68
C ASN A 229 -3.67 -18.49 11.14
N ASP A 230 -2.42 -18.10 11.35
CA ASP A 230 -1.85 -17.86 12.67
C ASP A 230 -2.02 -16.38 13.10
N GLU A 231 -2.42 -16.18 14.36
CA GLU A 231 -2.78 -14.89 14.94
C GLU A 231 -1.62 -13.87 14.93
N LEU A 232 -0.37 -14.34 15.11
CA LEU A 232 0.81 -13.46 15.01
C LEU A 232 0.93 -12.89 13.60
N PHE A 233 0.78 -13.73 12.58
CA PHE A 233 0.90 -13.27 11.19
C PHE A 233 -0.26 -12.37 10.78
N GLN A 234 -1.47 -12.60 11.29
CA GLN A 234 -2.62 -11.71 11.05
C GLN A 234 -2.36 -10.30 11.62
N ASN A 235 -1.93 -10.20 12.89
CA ASN A 235 -1.59 -8.92 13.52
C ASN A 235 -0.41 -8.23 12.81
N VAL A 236 0.62 -8.99 12.41
CA VAL A 236 1.73 -8.45 11.62
C VAL A 236 1.25 -7.93 10.27
N ALA A 237 0.35 -8.63 9.59
CA ALA A 237 -0.18 -8.22 8.29
C ALA A 237 -0.96 -6.90 8.39
N GLU A 238 -1.72 -6.68 9.47
CA GLU A 238 -2.38 -5.40 9.74
C GLU A 238 -1.38 -4.25 9.83
N LEU A 239 -0.31 -4.40 10.63
CA LEU A 239 0.73 -3.37 10.73
C LEU A 239 1.42 -3.11 9.39
N LEU A 240 1.68 -4.16 8.60
CA LEU A 240 2.29 -4.01 7.28
C LEU A 240 1.39 -3.23 6.33
N ASN A 241 0.07 -3.41 6.42
CA ASN A 241 -0.90 -2.65 5.64
C ASN A 241 -0.97 -1.18 6.08
N GLU A 242 -0.77 -0.90 7.37
CA GLU A 242 -0.63 0.47 7.89
C GLU A 242 0.71 1.15 7.52
N GLY A 243 1.67 0.41 6.96
CA GLY A 243 2.94 0.94 6.48
C GLY A 243 4.16 0.63 7.37
N PHE A 244 4.01 -0.25 8.36
CA PHE A 244 5.15 -0.69 9.17
C PHE A 244 6.17 -1.48 8.35
N ASN A 245 7.42 -1.39 8.79
CA ASN A 245 8.53 -2.18 8.32
C ASN A 245 8.36 -3.64 8.79
N PRO A 246 8.53 -4.63 7.90
CA PRO A 246 8.40 -6.06 8.22
C PRO A 246 9.18 -6.53 9.45
N THR A 247 10.40 -6.04 9.60
CA THR A 247 11.28 -6.45 10.69
C THR A 247 10.81 -5.84 12.01
N THR A 248 10.35 -4.59 12.00
CA THR A 248 9.84 -3.91 13.19
C THR A 248 8.49 -4.46 13.62
N ALA A 249 7.56 -4.71 12.69
CA ALA A 249 6.27 -5.32 13.00
C ALA A 249 6.43 -6.65 13.74
N MET A 250 7.31 -7.53 13.25
CA MET A 250 7.61 -8.79 13.92
C MET A 250 8.28 -8.61 15.30
N LEU A 251 9.16 -7.61 15.44
CA LEU A 251 9.83 -7.30 16.72
C LEU A 251 8.87 -6.82 17.79
N ILE A 252 7.81 -6.10 17.42
CA ILE A 252 6.80 -5.59 18.36
C ILE A 252 6.10 -6.75 19.06
N TYR A 253 5.74 -7.80 18.30
CA TYR A 253 4.99 -8.92 18.84
C TYR A 253 5.83 -10.06 19.41
N THR A 254 7.07 -10.24 18.94
CA THR A 254 7.90 -11.40 19.32
C THR A 254 9.19 -11.06 20.05
N GLY A 255 9.55 -9.77 20.13
CA GLY A 255 10.84 -9.31 20.64
C GLY A 255 12.05 -9.64 19.76
N LYS A 256 11.88 -10.48 18.73
CA LYS A 256 12.91 -10.87 17.75
C LYS A 256 12.37 -10.73 16.32
N SER A 257 13.21 -10.99 15.34
CA SER A 257 12.80 -11.03 13.94
C SER A 257 12.89 -12.47 13.45
N LEU A 258 11.97 -12.88 12.58
CA LEU A 258 12.06 -14.18 11.91
C LEU A 258 13.13 -14.15 10.81
N SER A 259 13.85 -15.26 10.67
CA SER A 259 14.71 -15.54 9.53
C SER A 259 13.89 -15.81 8.26
N ASP A 260 14.51 -15.67 7.10
CA ASP A 260 13.84 -15.98 5.82
C ASP A 260 13.36 -17.44 5.76
N ASN A 261 14.13 -18.38 6.33
CA ASN A 261 13.73 -19.78 6.40
C ASN A 261 12.45 -19.98 7.24
N GLN A 262 12.32 -19.30 8.37
CA GLN A 262 11.10 -19.36 9.20
C GLN A 262 9.91 -18.75 8.45
N VAL A 263 10.09 -17.62 7.76
CA VAL A 263 9.02 -17.02 6.96
C VAL A 263 8.59 -17.94 5.81
N ASN A 264 9.55 -18.60 5.13
CA ASN A 264 9.25 -19.53 4.04
C ASN A 264 8.52 -20.80 4.51
N LYS A 265 8.75 -21.24 5.75
CA LYS A 265 7.97 -22.33 6.36
C LYS A 265 6.53 -21.91 6.64
N ALA A 266 6.35 -20.74 7.26
CA ALA A 266 5.02 -20.19 7.52
C ALA A 266 4.20 -20.01 6.22
N LEU A 267 4.84 -19.59 5.12
CA LEU A 267 4.22 -19.50 3.79
C LEU A 267 3.69 -20.82 3.24
N LYS A 268 4.25 -21.95 3.69
CA LYS A 268 3.80 -23.29 3.30
C LYS A 268 2.76 -23.87 4.25
N GLY A 269 2.30 -23.07 5.23
CA GLY A 269 1.45 -23.54 6.32
C GLY A 269 2.18 -24.48 7.30
N GLU A 270 3.51 -24.54 7.27
CA GLU A 270 4.28 -25.35 8.21
C GLU A 270 4.40 -24.65 9.57
N GLU A 271 4.37 -25.43 10.67
CA GLU A 271 4.68 -24.91 12.01
C GLU A 271 6.10 -24.32 12.08
N ILE A 272 6.22 -23.16 12.73
CA ILE A 272 7.50 -22.48 12.91
C ILE A 272 7.96 -22.51 14.38
N ALA A 273 9.20 -22.91 14.61
CA ALA A 273 9.86 -22.67 15.88
C ALA A 273 10.33 -21.21 15.95
N LEU A 274 10.02 -20.51 17.04
CA LEU A 274 10.46 -19.13 17.26
C LEU A 274 11.97 -19.05 17.55
N PRO A 275 12.64 -17.91 17.24
CA PRO A 275 14.03 -17.69 17.63
C PRO A 275 14.20 -17.82 19.16
N LYS A 276 15.39 -18.26 19.61
CA LYS A 276 15.68 -18.38 21.05
C LYS A 276 15.44 -17.04 21.78
N GLY A 277 14.63 -17.10 22.83
CA GLY A 277 14.25 -15.93 23.65
C GLY A 277 13.25 -14.99 22.96
N ALA A 278 12.59 -15.45 21.90
CA ALA A 278 11.38 -14.80 21.37
C ALA A 278 10.14 -15.43 22.02
N GLU A 279 9.17 -14.60 22.32
CA GLU A 279 7.88 -14.98 22.89
C GLU A 279 6.79 -14.16 22.21
N ILE A 280 5.71 -14.80 21.78
CA ILE A 280 4.58 -14.11 21.15
C ILE A 280 3.77 -13.42 22.25
N ASN A 281 3.68 -12.10 22.19
CA ASN A 281 2.82 -11.32 23.07
C ASN A 281 2.06 -10.26 22.27
N ILE A 282 0.89 -10.65 21.78
CA ILE A 282 0.02 -9.82 20.94
C ILE A 282 -0.54 -8.63 21.73
N GLU A 283 -1.01 -8.86 22.96
CA GLU A 283 -1.57 -7.81 23.82
C GLU A 283 -0.54 -6.71 24.10
N ARG A 284 0.69 -7.09 24.48
CA ARG A 284 1.79 -6.16 24.71
C ARG A 284 2.12 -5.35 23.46
N GLY A 285 2.19 -6.01 22.30
CA GLY A 285 2.45 -5.36 21.02
C GLY A 285 1.37 -4.33 20.66
N ASN A 286 0.10 -4.73 20.76
CA ASN A 286 -1.04 -3.86 20.48
C ASN A 286 -1.11 -2.68 21.46
N LYS A 287 -0.78 -2.90 22.74
CA LYS A 287 -0.68 -1.85 23.75
C LYS A 287 0.40 -0.82 23.42
N PHE A 288 1.59 -1.27 23.01
CA PHE A 288 2.67 -0.39 22.57
C PHE A 288 2.22 0.52 21.42
N ILE A 289 1.62 -0.07 20.37
CA ILE A 289 1.19 0.67 19.18
C ILE A 289 0.08 1.66 19.51
N THR A 290 -0.92 1.23 20.30
CA THR A 290 -2.04 2.06 20.73
C THR A 290 -1.56 3.30 21.48
N LEU A 291 -0.61 3.14 22.41
CA LEU A 291 -0.08 4.25 23.19
C LEU A 291 0.78 5.20 22.33
N CYS A 292 1.58 4.68 21.39
CA CYS A 292 2.30 5.52 20.44
C CYS A 292 1.33 6.34 19.56
N LYS A 293 0.27 5.72 19.03
CA LYS A 293 -0.76 6.41 18.25
C LYS A 293 -1.52 7.44 19.09
N ALA A 294 -1.84 7.13 20.35
CA ALA A 294 -2.46 8.06 21.29
C ALA A 294 -1.57 9.28 21.58
N ALA A 295 -0.24 9.10 21.54
CA ALA A 295 0.74 10.19 21.61
C ALA A 295 0.92 10.94 20.28
N LYS A 296 0.03 10.73 19.29
CA LYS A 296 0.04 11.33 17.95
C LYS A 296 1.33 11.07 17.16
N MET A 297 2.01 9.96 17.45
CA MET A 297 3.16 9.54 16.66
C MET A 297 2.67 8.94 15.34
N ASP A 298 3.15 9.47 14.22
CA ASP A 298 2.86 8.92 12.90
C ASP A 298 3.54 7.55 12.71
N VAL A 299 2.95 6.67 11.88
CA VAL A 299 3.48 5.34 11.58
C VAL A 299 4.91 5.39 11.06
N SER A 300 5.27 6.44 10.30
CA SER A 300 6.64 6.63 9.79
C SER A 300 7.70 6.78 10.90
N PHE A 301 7.29 7.14 12.12
CA PHE A 301 8.13 7.11 13.32
C PHE A 301 8.05 5.77 14.03
N ILE A 302 6.85 5.30 14.38
CA ILE A 302 6.65 4.07 15.19
C ILE A 302 7.33 2.87 14.52
N THR A 303 7.30 2.82 13.19
CA THR A 303 7.92 1.75 12.40
C THR A 303 9.45 1.67 12.52
N LYS A 304 10.12 2.68 13.08
CA LYS A 304 11.57 2.68 13.19
C LYS A 304 11.98 1.80 14.38
N ARG A 305 12.89 0.87 14.10
CA ARG A 305 13.30 -0.20 15.03
C ARG A 305 13.72 0.30 16.42
N TYR A 306 14.29 1.49 16.48
CA TYR A 306 14.81 2.05 17.73
C TYR A 306 13.72 2.47 18.73
N PHE A 307 12.47 2.72 18.30
CA PHE A 307 11.37 3.01 19.23
C PHE A 307 11.00 1.78 20.06
N ILE A 308 10.65 0.66 19.42
CA ILE A 308 10.31 -0.57 20.15
C ILE A 308 11.50 -1.10 20.97
N ARG A 309 12.73 -0.98 20.45
CA ARG A 309 13.92 -1.41 21.20
C ARG A 309 14.23 -0.49 22.38
N GLY A 310 14.08 0.83 22.22
CA GLY A 310 14.21 1.79 23.31
C GLY A 310 13.17 1.54 24.40
N PHE A 311 11.92 1.24 24.01
CA PHE A 311 10.87 0.82 24.93
C PHE A 311 11.22 -0.48 25.67
N ASN A 312 11.66 -1.52 24.96
CA ASN A 312 12.05 -2.79 25.59
C ASN A 312 13.21 -2.57 26.59
N LYS A 313 14.24 -1.80 26.23
CA LYS A 313 15.32 -1.42 27.16
C LYS A 313 14.82 -0.63 28.36
N CYS A 314 13.79 0.20 28.19
CA CYS A 314 13.16 0.88 29.31
C CYS A 314 12.47 -0.13 30.23
N ALA A 315 11.64 -1.01 29.67
CA ALA A 315 10.95 -2.07 30.40
C ALA A 315 11.91 -2.99 31.18
N ASP A 316 13.03 -3.41 30.55
CA ASP A 316 14.05 -4.23 31.21
C ASP A 316 14.65 -3.55 32.45
N ARG A 317 14.75 -2.21 32.44
CA ARG A 317 15.37 -1.44 33.52
C ARG A 317 14.39 -1.09 34.64
N ILE A 318 13.15 -0.68 34.32
CA ILE A 318 12.21 -0.12 35.30
C ILE A 318 10.96 -0.97 35.52
N GLY A 319 10.86 -2.11 34.84
CA GLY A 319 9.66 -2.94 34.81
C GLY A 319 8.68 -2.50 33.74
N GLU A 320 7.93 -3.46 33.23
CA GLU A 320 7.02 -3.29 32.10
C GLU A 320 5.88 -2.30 32.39
N GLU A 321 5.28 -2.38 33.57
CA GLU A 321 4.20 -1.48 33.99
C GLU A 321 4.66 -0.02 33.94
N LYS A 322 5.81 0.29 34.54
CA LYS A 322 6.36 1.66 34.55
C LYS A 322 6.78 2.11 33.16
N ALA A 323 7.31 1.23 32.32
CA ALA A 323 7.63 1.58 30.95
C ALA A 323 6.37 1.92 30.14
N PHE A 324 5.27 1.20 30.33
CA PHE A 324 3.99 1.55 29.70
C PHE A 324 3.40 2.84 30.27
N MET A 325 3.54 3.11 31.56
CA MET A 325 3.17 4.41 32.14
C MET A 325 3.97 5.56 31.49
N ALA A 326 5.27 5.35 31.27
CA ALA A 326 6.12 6.32 30.57
C ALA A 326 5.61 6.61 29.16
N LEU A 327 5.29 5.54 28.43
CA LEU A 327 4.80 5.62 27.07
C LEU A 327 3.45 6.32 26.98
N ASP A 328 2.52 6.02 27.90
CA ASP A 328 1.21 6.67 27.96
C ASP A 328 1.33 8.18 28.25
N LYS A 329 2.28 8.59 29.09
CA LYS A 329 2.51 10.00 29.41
C LYS A 329 3.02 10.83 28.23
N LEU A 330 3.56 10.21 27.17
CA LEU A 330 3.99 10.92 25.97
C LEU A 330 2.87 11.74 25.31
N LYS A 331 1.61 11.34 25.46
CA LYS A 331 0.47 12.09 24.92
C LYS A 331 0.31 13.50 25.51
N TYR A 332 0.93 13.75 26.66
CA TYR A 332 0.93 15.06 27.32
C TYR A 332 2.16 15.92 26.98
N MET A 333 3.13 15.39 26.22
CA MET A 333 4.41 16.08 25.94
C MET A 333 4.39 16.96 24.68
N GLU A 334 3.24 17.11 24.03
CA GLU A 334 3.08 17.81 22.75
C GLU A 334 4.20 17.44 21.75
N LEU A 335 4.25 16.15 21.41
CA LEU A 335 5.25 15.63 20.48
C LEU A 335 4.98 16.20 19.09
N THR A 336 5.94 16.98 18.58
CA THR A 336 5.96 17.43 17.19
C THR A 336 6.85 16.53 16.36
N ASP A 337 6.66 16.56 15.04
CA ASP A 337 7.54 15.90 14.08
C ASP A 337 9.01 16.28 14.27
N GLU A 338 9.30 17.55 14.60
CA GLU A 338 10.67 18.02 14.87
C GLU A 338 11.27 17.31 16.09
N LYS A 339 10.51 17.17 17.18
CA LYS A 339 10.94 16.45 18.39
C LYS A 339 11.19 14.97 18.08
N LEU A 340 10.24 14.33 17.37
CA LEU A 340 10.37 12.92 17.00
C LEU A 340 11.52 12.67 16.01
N LYS A 341 11.83 13.65 15.15
CA LYS A 341 13.01 13.60 14.26
C LYS A 341 14.32 13.68 15.04
N GLN A 342 14.37 14.20 16.27
CA GLN A 342 15.58 14.18 17.10
C GLN A 342 15.87 12.80 17.69
N VAL A 343 14.89 11.91 17.77
CA VAL A 343 15.12 10.53 18.18
C VAL A 343 15.81 9.78 17.04
N LYS A 344 17.13 9.55 17.18
CA LYS A 344 17.96 8.86 16.18
C LYS A 344 18.24 7.42 16.57
N ASP A 345 18.22 7.11 17.85
CA ASP A 345 18.50 5.76 18.34
C ASP A 345 17.67 5.33 19.56
N GLU A 346 18.03 4.17 20.10
CA GLU A 346 17.33 3.53 21.21
C GLU A 346 17.55 4.28 22.54
N ALA A 347 18.69 4.94 22.69
CA ALA A 347 19.03 5.72 23.88
C ALA A 347 18.22 7.03 23.90
N ASP A 348 18.08 7.69 22.76
CA ASP A 348 17.26 8.89 22.63
C ASP A 348 15.80 8.63 23.03
N PHE A 349 15.22 7.53 22.54
CA PHE A 349 13.83 7.22 22.88
C PHE A 349 13.68 6.82 24.35
N LYS A 350 14.67 6.12 24.91
CA LYS A 350 14.70 5.84 26.35
C LYS A 350 14.74 7.13 27.17
N ILE A 351 15.53 8.13 26.77
CA ILE A 351 15.60 9.44 27.45
C ILE A 351 14.24 10.12 27.40
N MET A 352 13.59 10.13 26.23
CA MET A 352 12.24 10.69 26.08
C MET A 352 11.23 10.01 27.02
N LEU A 353 11.28 8.68 27.17
CA LEU A 353 10.43 7.96 28.13
C LEU A 353 10.78 8.31 29.59
N ASP A 354 12.06 8.48 29.91
CA ASP A 354 12.51 8.90 31.25
C ASP A 354 12.02 10.32 31.60
N GLU A 355 11.98 11.23 30.62
CA GLU A 355 11.43 12.57 30.76
C GLU A 355 9.91 12.53 30.94
N ALA A 356 9.22 11.72 30.14
CA ALA A 356 7.78 11.52 30.22
C ALA A 356 7.34 11.05 31.61
N LEU A 357 8.11 10.18 32.27
CA LEU A 357 7.79 9.70 33.62
C LEU A 357 7.83 10.79 34.68
N LYS A 358 8.70 11.78 34.49
CA LYS A 358 8.93 12.89 35.45
C LYS A 358 7.91 14.02 35.29
N ALA A 359 7.38 14.20 34.09
CA ALA A 359 6.24 15.06 33.81
C ALA A 359 4.96 14.47 34.42
#